data_AF-A0A972T7P2-F1
#
_entry.id   AF-A0A972T7P2-F1
#
_cell.length_a   1.000
_cell.length_b   1.000
_cell.length_c   1.000
_cell.angle_alpha   90.00
_cell.angle_beta   90.00
_cell.angle_gamma   90.00
#
_symmetry.space_group_name_H-M   'P 1'
#
loop_
_entity.id
_entity.type
_entity.pdbx_description
1 polymer ?
#
loop_
_entity_poly.entity_id
_entity_poly.type
_entity_poly.pdbx_seq_one_letter_code
_entity_poly.pdbx_strand_id
1 'polypeptide(L)'
;MASDTLLMSIRESFGRVVYTHKTHEKQIEILCYYEKTARWLEAVLISLTAGGAITLLFGQGFWLQLVTAILASAATMVTIYQLSFDPGRLIRDHRKCARRLWLIREKYINLLSDLIDEAIDDDKGRLQRDTILKELQEIYLEAPDTSSKAYSMAQGALKIKEEMSFTDDEIDQFLPKPLRKGGK
;
A
#
# COMPACT_ATOMS: atom_id res chain seq x y z
N MET A 1 -8.70 -23.61 -27.63
CA MET A 1 -8.41 -23.90 -26.21
C MET A 1 -7.01 -23.43 -25.87
N ALA A 2 -6.88 -22.44 -24.98
CA ALA A 2 -5.58 -21.91 -24.61
C ALA A 2 -4.74 -22.96 -23.87
N SER A 3 -3.42 -22.95 -24.04
CA SER A 3 -2.54 -23.88 -23.34
C SER A 3 -2.69 -23.71 -21.83
N ASP A 4 -2.97 -24.79 -21.10
CA ASP A 4 -3.14 -24.78 -19.63
C ASP A 4 -1.96 -24.12 -18.91
N THR A 5 -0.76 -24.28 -19.46
CA THR A 5 0.48 -23.65 -18.94
C THR A 5 0.48 -22.13 -19.10
N LEU A 6 -0.11 -21.57 -20.15
CA LEU A 6 -0.24 -20.12 -20.37
C LEU A 6 -1.21 -19.52 -19.36
N LEU A 7 -2.39 -20.12 -19.22
CA LEU A 7 -3.40 -19.69 -18.25
C LEU A 7 -2.87 -19.74 -16.82
N MET A 8 -2.18 -20.82 -16.45
CA MET A 8 -1.56 -20.96 -15.12
C MET A 8 -0.52 -19.87 -14.85
N SER A 9 0.37 -19.60 -15.83
CA SER A 9 1.39 -18.55 -15.71
C SER A 9 0.80 -17.15 -15.54
N ILE A 10 -0.28 -16.85 -16.27
CA ILE A 10 -1.00 -15.56 -16.15
C ILE A 10 -1.69 -15.45 -14.79
N ARG A 11 -2.35 -16.52 -14.34
CA ARG A 11 -3.01 -16.59 -13.02
C ARG A 11 -2.02 -16.36 -11.88
N GLU A 12 -0.85 -17.00 -11.93
CA GLU A 12 0.20 -16.83 -10.93
C GLU A 12 0.73 -15.38 -10.92
N SER A 13 0.98 -14.82 -12.10
CA SER A 13 1.42 -13.42 -12.25
C SER A 13 0.37 -12.45 -11.68
N PHE A 14 -0.92 -12.69 -11.96
CA PHE A 14 -2.02 -11.93 -11.39
C PHE A 14 -2.05 -12.01 -9.85
N GLY A 15 -1.93 -13.22 -9.28
CA GLY A 15 -1.87 -13.44 -7.83
C GLY A 15 -0.75 -12.64 -7.17
N ARG A 16 0.46 -12.67 -7.76
CA ARG A 16 1.60 -11.87 -7.29
C ARG A 16 1.30 -10.37 -7.33
N VAL A 17 0.66 -9.86 -8.38
CA VAL A 17 0.30 -8.43 -8.45
C VAL A 17 -0.77 -8.06 -7.42
N VAL A 18 -1.78 -8.92 -7.20
CA VAL A 18 -2.79 -8.71 -6.13
C VAL A 18 -2.10 -8.56 -4.78
N TYR A 19 -1.12 -9.42 -4.50
CA TYR A 19 -0.35 -9.38 -3.27
C TYR A 19 0.44 -8.10 -3.10
N THR A 20 1.24 -7.73 -4.11
CA THR A 20 2.06 -6.51 -4.06
C THR A 20 1.17 -5.27 -3.95
N HIS A 21 0.05 -5.25 -4.67
CA HIS A 21 -0.95 -4.19 -4.55
C HIS A 21 -1.47 -4.07 -3.11
N LYS A 22 -1.85 -5.20 -2.50
CA LYS A 22 -2.36 -5.20 -1.12
C LYS A 22 -1.30 -4.78 -0.11
N THR A 23 -0.04 -5.15 -0.34
CA THR A 23 1.10 -4.75 0.50
C THR A 23 1.29 -3.23 0.49
N HIS A 24 1.18 -2.58 -0.67
CA HIS A 24 1.21 -1.12 -0.73
C HIS A 24 0.00 -0.47 -0.06
N GLU A 25 -1.21 -1.03 -0.17
CA GLU A 25 -2.37 -0.56 0.60
C GLU A 25 -2.11 -0.61 2.11
N LYS A 26 -1.54 -1.71 2.61
CA LYS A 26 -1.18 -1.85 4.04
C LYS A 26 -0.08 -0.89 4.47
N GLN A 27 0.91 -0.64 3.62
CA GLN A 27 1.93 0.37 3.88
C GLN A 27 1.32 1.78 3.98
N ILE A 28 0.35 2.12 3.14
CA ILE A 28 -0.39 3.40 3.22
C ILE A 28 -1.16 3.51 4.54
N GLU A 29 -1.88 2.47 4.95
CA GLU A 29 -2.61 2.45 6.23
C GLU A 29 -1.66 2.72 7.42
N ILE A 30 -0.51 2.04 7.45
CA ILE A 30 0.51 2.21 8.49
C ILE A 30 1.05 3.65 8.52
N LEU A 31 1.43 4.20 7.37
CA LEU A 31 1.98 5.55 7.28
C LEU A 31 0.94 6.60 7.67
N CYS A 32 -0.31 6.48 7.20
CA CYS A 32 -1.40 7.37 7.58
C CYS A 32 -1.69 7.33 9.09
N TYR A 33 -1.57 6.16 9.72
CA TYR A 33 -1.72 6.04 11.18
C TYR A 33 -0.63 6.81 11.94
N TYR A 34 0.64 6.66 11.55
CA TYR A 34 1.74 7.39 12.17
C TYR A 34 1.62 8.90 11.95
N GLU A 35 1.31 9.34 10.73
CA GLU A 35 1.10 10.75 10.40
C GLU A 35 -0.04 11.35 11.22
N LYS A 36 -1.18 10.65 11.33
CA LYS A 36 -2.31 11.11 12.13
C LYS A 36 -1.95 11.20 13.61
N THR A 37 -1.26 10.21 14.15
CA THR A 37 -0.83 10.20 15.56
C THR A 37 0.14 11.33 15.87
N ALA A 38 1.12 11.57 14.99
CA ALA A 38 2.08 12.67 15.14
C ALA A 38 1.40 14.05 15.12
N ARG A 39 0.46 14.27 14.18
CA ARG A 39 -0.32 15.53 14.11
C ARG A 39 -1.18 15.75 15.35
N TRP A 40 -1.81 14.70 15.87
CA TRP A 40 -2.61 14.83 17.11
C TRP A 40 -1.74 15.14 18.32
N LEU A 41 -0.58 14.49 18.46
CA LEU A 41 0.39 14.78 19.51
C LEU A 41 0.84 16.26 19.45
N GLU A 42 1.20 16.73 18.25
CA GLU A 42 1.60 18.11 18.01
C GLU A 42 0.49 19.10 18.36
N ALA A 43 -0.74 18.85 17.92
CA ALA A 43 -1.89 19.70 18.25
C ALA A 43 -2.12 19.80 19.77
N VAL A 44 -1.98 18.70 20.51
CA VAL A 44 -2.08 18.69 21.98
C VAL A 44 -0.94 19.50 22.60
N LEU A 45 0.31 19.28 22.17
CA LEU A 45 1.47 20.02 22.69
C LEU A 45 1.35 21.53 22.45
N ILE A 46 0.92 21.95 21.25
CA ILE A 46 0.70 23.35 20.91
C ILE A 46 -0.43 23.95 21.77
N SER A 47 -1.54 23.22 21.94
CA SER A 47 -2.68 23.69 22.76
C SER A 47 -2.28 23.88 24.23
N LEU A 48 -1.53 22.93 24.80
CA LEU A 48 -1.02 23.02 26.16
C LEU A 48 0.00 24.16 26.30
N THR A 49 0.88 24.34 25.31
CA THR A 49 1.87 25.44 25.28
C THR A 49 1.16 26.79 25.24
N ALA A 50 0.13 26.95 24.41
CA ALA A 50 -0.65 28.18 24.32
C ALA A 50 -1.38 28.49 25.63
N GLY A 51 -2.01 27.48 26.25
CA GLY A 51 -2.64 27.62 27.56
C GLY A 51 -1.66 28.01 28.66
N GLY A 52 -0.50 27.35 28.72
CA GLY A 52 0.59 27.68 29.64
C GLY A 52 1.11 29.11 29.45
N ALA A 53 1.32 29.52 28.20
CA ALA A 53 1.76 30.88 27.87
C ALA A 53 0.78 31.97 28.35
N ILE A 54 -0.53 31.74 28.28
CA ILE A 54 -1.54 32.69 28.79
C ILE A 54 -1.42 32.87 30.31
N THR A 55 -1.15 31.79 31.05
CA THR A 55 -1.02 31.88 32.52
C THR A 55 0.15 32.75 32.96
N LEU A 56 1.20 32.87 32.13
CA LEU A 56 2.35 33.74 32.40
C LEU A 56 1.97 35.23 32.49
N LEU A 57 0.85 35.64 31.89
CA LEU A 57 0.34 37.01 31.96
C LEU A 57 -0.25 37.36 33.33
N PHE A 58 -0.71 36.36 34.10
CA PHE A 58 -1.42 36.53 35.37
C PHE A 58 -0.57 36.17 36.61
N GLY A 59 0.65 35.64 36.42
CA GLY A 59 1.60 35.37 37.50
C GLY A 59 2.83 34.60 37.02
N GLN A 60 4.01 34.89 37.60
CA GLN A 60 5.28 34.29 37.20
C GLN A 60 5.72 33.17 38.16
N GLY A 61 5.26 31.94 37.90
CA GLY A 61 5.85 30.75 38.48
C GLY A 61 6.98 30.24 37.60
N PHE A 62 8.22 30.19 38.10
CA PHE A 62 9.37 29.60 37.37
C PHE A 62 9.04 28.20 36.82
N TRP A 63 8.34 27.39 37.60
CA TRP A 63 7.90 26.05 37.19
C TRP A 63 6.93 26.06 36.00
N LEU A 64 6.01 27.03 35.92
CA LEU A 64 5.08 27.17 34.78
C LEU A 64 5.82 27.60 33.50
N GLN A 65 6.80 28.50 33.63
CA GLN A 65 7.67 28.92 32.52
C GLN A 65 8.48 27.74 31.99
N LEU A 66 9.09 26.95 32.89
CA LEU A 66 9.89 25.79 32.53
C LEU A 66 9.05 24.73 31.80
N VAL A 67 7.86 24.39 32.31
CA VAL A 67 6.95 23.43 31.68
C VAL A 67 6.51 23.92 30.29
N THR A 68 6.15 25.20 30.17
CA THR A 68 5.74 25.80 28.89
C THR A 68 6.87 25.73 27.86
N ALA A 69 8.11 26.03 28.27
CA ALA A 69 9.28 25.95 27.40
C ALA A 69 9.58 24.52 26.93
N ILE A 70 9.42 23.52 27.81
CA ILE A 70 9.59 22.10 27.47
C ILE A 70 8.54 21.66 26.45
N LEU A 71 7.26 22.01 26.68
CA LEU A 71 6.17 21.67 25.76
C LEU A 71 6.36 22.31 24.37
N ALA A 72 6.77 23.59 24.33
CA ALA A 72 7.08 24.29 23.09
C ALA A 72 8.24 23.62 22.33
N SER A 73 9.29 23.24 23.05
CA SER A 73 10.46 22.55 22.48
C SER A 73 10.07 21.18 21.93
N ALA A 74 9.24 20.43 22.65
CA ALA A 74 8.73 19.14 22.21
C ALA A 74 7.85 19.27 20.96
N ALA A 75 6.93 20.25 20.93
CA ALA A 75 6.10 20.53 19.75
C ALA A 75 6.96 20.82 18.53
N THR A 76 7.95 21.72 18.69
CA THR A 76 8.88 22.10 17.62
C THR A 76 9.67 20.89 17.09
N MET A 77 10.13 20.00 17.99
CA MET A 77 10.84 18.78 17.59
C MET A 77 9.96 17.87 16.74
N VAL A 78 8.67 17.72 17.10
CA VAL A 78 7.71 16.94 16.30
C VAL A 78 7.51 17.57 14.92
N THR A 79 7.38 18.89 14.84
CA THR A 79 7.28 19.62 13.55
C THR A 79 8.51 19.39 12.67
N ILE A 80 9.73 19.52 13.23
CA ILE A 80 10.99 19.29 12.50
C ILE A 80 11.07 17.86 11.97
N TYR A 81 10.66 16.87 12.76
CA TYR A 81 10.62 15.48 12.34
C TYR A 81 9.70 15.28 11.12
N GLN A 82 8.49 15.84 11.16
CA GLN A 82 7.55 15.75 10.03
C GLN A 82 8.07 16.44 8.77
N LEU A 83 8.74 17.59 8.92
CA LEU A 83 9.35 18.32 7.80
C LEU A 83 10.51 17.53 7.17
N SER A 84 11.29 16.83 7.98
CA SER A 84 12.49 16.10 7.53
C SER A 84 12.16 14.78 6.83
N PHE A 85 11.12 14.07 7.28
CA PHE A 85 10.78 12.73 6.77
C PHE A 85 9.65 12.70 5.71
N ASP A 86 9.02 13.84 5.39
CA ASP A 86 7.86 13.99 4.48
C ASP A 86 7.01 12.71 4.31
N PRO A 87 6.34 12.25 5.39
CA PRO A 87 5.49 11.05 5.34
C PRO A 87 4.38 11.20 4.29
N GLY A 88 3.95 12.43 4.02
CA GLY A 88 2.95 12.75 3.00
C GLY A 88 3.42 12.36 1.60
N ARG A 89 4.68 12.64 1.24
CA ARG A 89 5.26 12.22 -0.05
C ARG A 89 5.30 10.71 -0.17
N LEU A 90 5.81 10.01 0.84
CA LEU A 90 5.89 8.55 0.80
C LEU A 90 4.49 7.90 0.66
N ILE A 91 3.48 8.43 1.36
CA ILE A 91 2.07 8.00 1.19
C ILE A 91 1.59 8.22 -0.25
N ARG A 92 1.88 9.39 -0.86
CA ARG A 92 1.49 9.68 -2.25
C ARG A 92 2.16 8.71 -3.23
N ASP A 93 3.43 8.39 -3.03
CA ASP A 93 4.20 7.49 -3.87
C ASP A 93 3.64 6.05 -3.79
N HIS A 94 3.35 5.55 -2.58
CA HIS A 94 2.65 4.27 -2.43
C HIS A 94 1.26 4.28 -3.07
N ARG A 95 0.48 5.37 -2.91
CA ARG A 95 -0.85 5.50 -3.57
C ARG A 95 -0.74 5.52 -5.09
N LYS A 96 0.32 6.12 -5.65
CA LYS A 96 0.60 6.11 -7.09
C LYS A 96 0.93 4.70 -7.56
N CYS A 97 1.82 4.01 -6.85
CA CYS A 97 2.18 2.61 -7.14
C CYS A 97 0.95 1.69 -7.09
N ALA A 98 0.17 1.77 -6.00
CA ALA A 98 -1.03 0.94 -5.81
C ALA A 98 -2.04 1.12 -6.96
N ARG A 99 -2.32 2.37 -7.37
CA ARG A 99 -3.20 2.65 -8.53
C ARG A 99 -2.70 2.05 -9.84
N ARG A 100 -1.38 2.10 -10.09
CA ARG A 100 -0.79 1.48 -11.28
C ARG A 100 -0.88 -0.05 -11.23
N LEU A 101 -0.62 -0.65 -10.06
CA LEU A 101 -0.78 -2.10 -9.88
C LEU A 101 -2.23 -2.54 -10.03
N TRP A 102 -3.19 -1.73 -9.58
CA TRP A 102 -4.61 -1.99 -9.83
C TRP A 102 -4.92 -2.07 -11.33
N LEU A 103 -4.40 -1.14 -12.13
CA LEU A 103 -4.57 -1.21 -13.60
C LEU A 103 -3.97 -2.50 -14.20
N ILE A 104 -2.80 -2.94 -13.73
CA ILE A 104 -2.21 -4.21 -14.16
C ILE A 104 -3.11 -5.40 -13.82
N ARG A 105 -3.75 -5.39 -12.64
CA ARG A 105 -4.70 -6.44 -12.25
C ARG A 105 -5.89 -6.50 -13.21
N GLU A 106 -6.47 -5.36 -13.56
CA GLU A 106 -7.58 -5.29 -14.53
C GLU A 106 -7.13 -5.81 -15.90
N LYS A 107 -5.91 -5.46 -16.36
CA LYS A 107 -5.35 -5.99 -17.62
C LYS A 107 -5.21 -7.51 -17.60
N TYR A 108 -4.77 -8.09 -16.49
CA TYR A 108 -4.69 -9.55 -16.35
C TYR A 108 -6.06 -10.21 -16.32
N ILE A 109 -7.06 -9.62 -15.68
CA ILE A 109 -8.44 -10.12 -15.67
C ILE A 109 -9.01 -10.14 -17.09
N ASN A 110 -8.83 -9.06 -17.85
CA ASN A 110 -9.28 -8.98 -19.24
C ASN A 110 -8.57 -10.01 -20.12
N LEU A 111 -7.24 -10.12 -19.99
CA LEU A 111 -6.47 -11.13 -20.72
C LEU A 111 -6.92 -12.57 -20.41
N LEU A 112 -7.22 -12.87 -19.14
CA LEU A 112 -7.76 -14.17 -18.76
C LEU A 112 -9.14 -14.42 -19.37
N SER A 113 -10.02 -13.41 -19.39
CA SER A 113 -11.33 -13.52 -20.03
C SER A 113 -11.18 -13.79 -21.52
N ASP A 114 -10.37 -13.01 -22.24
CA ASP A 114 -10.19 -13.13 -23.68
C ASP A 114 -9.62 -14.51 -24.09
N LEU A 115 -8.74 -15.09 -23.25
CA LEU A 115 -8.20 -16.44 -23.47
C LEU A 115 -9.19 -17.55 -23.17
N ILE A 116 -9.99 -17.40 -22.10
CA ILE A 116 -11.01 -18.40 -21.71
C ILE A 116 -12.17 -18.40 -22.72
N ASP A 117 -12.59 -17.23 -23.18
CA ASP A 117 -13.65 -17.07 -24.19
C ASP A 117 -13.17 -17.40 -25.61
N GLU A 118 -11.91 -17.81 -25.77
CA GLU A 118 -11.25 -18.09 -27.06
C GLU A 118 -11.33 -16.91 -28.06
N ALA A 119 -11.48 -15.68 -27.55
CA ALA A 119 -11.51 -14.46 -28.35
C ALA A 119 -10.13 -14.13 -28.96
N ILE A 120 -9.06 -14.61 -28.32
CA ILE A 120 -7.68 -14.52 -28.81
C ILE A 120 -7.00 -15.89 -28.79
N ASP A 121 -6.03 -16.06 -29.70
CA ASP A 121 -5.16 -17.23 -29.74
C ASP A 121 -4.00 -17.13 -28.72
N ASP A 122 -3.33 -18.26 -28.48
CA ASP A 122 -2.22 -18.37 -27.53
C ASP A 122 -1.04 -17.44 -27.85
N ASP A 123 -0.76 -17.21 -29.13
CA ASP A 123 0.37 -16.38 -29.57
C ASP A 123 0.11 -14.91 -29.22
N LYS A 124 -1.12 -14.43 -29.48
CA LYS A 124 -1.56 -13.10 -29.03
C LYS A 124 -1.60 -13.01 -27.51
N GLY A 125 -2.07 -14.05 -26.82
CA GLY A 125 -2.08 -14.11 -25.36
C GLY A 125 -0.68 -13.96 -24.75
N ARG A 126 0.32 -14.66 -25.31
CA ARG A 126 1.73 -14.54 -24.90
C ARG A 126 2.26 -13.13 -25.14
N LEU A 127 1.96 -12.53 -26.29
CA LEU A 127 2.39 -11.16 -26.61
C LEU A 127 1.81 -10.13 -25.64
N GLN A 128 0.52 -10.24 -25.31
CA GLN A 128 -0.14 -9.35 -24.35
C GLN A 128 0.42 -9.54 -22.94
N ARG A 129 0.62 -10.80 -22.50
CA ARG A 129 1.27 -11.10 -21.22
C ARG A 129 2.65 -10.45 -21.12
N ASP A 130 3.47 -10.57 -22.16
CA ASP A 130 4.82 -10.00 -22.18
C ASP A 130 4.79 -8.46 -22.18
N THR A 131 3.76 -7.87 -22.79
CA THR A 131 3.51 -6.42 -22.72
C THR A 131 3.16 -5.98 -21.30
N ILE A 132 2.23 -6.69 -20.64
CA ILE A 132 1.87 -6.41 -19.23
C ILE A 132 3.08 -6.57 -18.32
N LEU A 133 3.93 -7.58 -18.56
CA LEU A 133 5.14 -7.80 -17.77
C LEU A 133 6.14 -6.63 -17.88
N LYS A 134 6.31 -6.06 -19.07
CA LYS A 134 7.16 -4.87 -19.27
C LYS A 134 6.62 -3.65 -18.50
N GLU A 135 5.32 -3.39 -18.59
CA GLU A 135 4.69 -2.31 -17.81
C GLU A 135 4.82 -2.54 -16.30
N LEU A 136 4.67 -3.79 -15.86
CA LEU A 136 4.83 -4.17 -14.46
C LEU A 136 6.27 -3.93 -13.97
N GLN A 137 7.26 -4.23 -14.80
CA GLN A 137 8.66 -3.96 -14.49
C GLN A 137 8.92 -2.48 -14.26
N GLU A 138 8.36 -1.60 -15.10
CA GLU A 138 8.46 -0.15 -14.93
C GLU A 138 7.83 0.32 -13.61
N ILE A 139 6.71 -0.28 -13.21
CA ILE A 139 6.08 0.01 -11.91
C ILE A 139 7.00 -0.38 -10.76
N TYR A 140 7.60 -1.57 -10.82
CA TYR A 140 8.48 -2.07 -9.77
C TYR A 140 9.80 -1.31 -9.66
N LEU A 141 10.34 -0.80 -10.76
CA LEU A 141 11.54 0.06 -10.73
C LEU A 141 11.30 1.39 -10.00
N GLU A 142 10.07 1.91 -10.04
CA GLU A 142 9.68 3.14 -9.35
C GLU A 142 9.01 2.89 -7.99
N ALA A 143 8.82 1.63 -7.59
CA ALA A 143 8.05 1.31 -6.41
C ALA A 143 8.84 1.66 -5.13
N PRO A 144 8.27 2.45 -4.20
CA PRO A 144 8.86 2.64 -2.90
C PRO A 144 8.86 1.34 -2.08
N ASP A 145 9.90 1.15 -1.26
CA ASP A 145 10.05 -0.03 -0.41
C ASP A 145 8.87 -0.22 0.55
N THR A 146 8.51 -1.47 0.78
CA THR A 146 7.46 -1.84 1.73
C THR A 146 8.05 -2.51 2.97
N SER A 147 7.40 -2.33 4.12
CA SER A 147 7.86 -2.92 5.37
C SER A 147 7.42 -4.39 5.50
N SER A 148 8.18 -5.20 6.25
CA SER A 148 7.79 -6.56 6.63
C SER A 148 6.44 -6.60 7.36
N LYS A 149 6.13 -5.56 8.14
CA LYS A 149 4.83 -5.37 8.78
C LYS A 149 3.70 -5.23 7.76
N ALA A 150 3.89 -4.41 6.72
CA ALA A 150 2.90 -4.27 5.65
C ALA A 150 2.71 -5.58 4.88
N TYR A 151 3.81 -6.30 4.62
CA TYR A 151 3.78 -7.62 3.99
C TYR A 151 2.96 -8.62 4.81
N SER A 152 3.24 -8.77 6.10
CA SER A 152 2.49 -9.68 6.99
C SER A 152 1.01 -9.28 7.12
N MET A 153 0.71 -7.98 7.20
CA MET A 153 -0.68 -7.50 7.20
C MET A 153 -1.41 -7.81 5.89
N ALA A 154 -0.71 -7.79 4.75
CA ALA A 154 -1.28 -8.17 3.46
C ALA A 154 -1.52 -9.67 3.38
N GLN A 155 -0.56 -10.50 3.80
CA GLN A 155 -0.69 -11.96 3.89
C GLN A 155 -1.94 -12.35 4.69
N GLY A 156 -2.09 -11.79 5.89
CA GLY A 156 -3.25 -12.04 6.75
C GLY A 156 -4.57 -11.55 6.15
N ALA A 157 -4.57 -10.39 5.49
CA ALA A 157 -5.77 -9.85 4.84
C ALA A 157 -6.22 -10.66 3.62
N LEU A 158 -5.27 -11.24 2.87
CA LEU A 158 -5.52 -12.07 1.71
C LEU A 158 -5.71 -13.55 2.05
N LYS A 159 -5.51 -13.96 3.31
CA LYS A 159 -5.60 -15.34 3.80
C LYS A 159 -4.67 -16.31 3.06
N ILE A 160 -3.51 -15.81 2.64
CA ILE A 160 -2.50 -16.61 1.92
C ILE A 160 -1.66 -17.37 2.93
N LYS A 161 -1.47 -18.66 2.68
CA LYS A 161 -0.70 -19.55 3.57
C LYS A 161 0.71 -19.80 3.05
N GLU A 162 0.90 -19.75 1.74
CA GLU A 162 2.17 -20.03 1.07
C GLU A 162 3.00 -18.75 0.89
N GLU A 163 4.33 -18.84 1.09
CA GLU A 163 5.21 -17.65 1.03
C GLU A 163 5.75 -17.35 -0.37
N MET A 164 5.95 -18.36 -1.21
CA MET A 164 6.65 -18.21 -2.51
C MET A 164 5.78 -18.48 -3.75
N SER A 165 4.66 -19.18 -3.60
CA SER A 165 3.77 -19.55 -4.70
C SER A 165 2.31 -19.45 -4.29
N PHE A 166 1.42 -19.31 -5.27
CA PHE A 166 -0.01 -19.30 -5.02
C PHE A 166 -0.62 -20.64 -5.41
N THR A 167 -1.50 -21.15 -4.55
CA THR A 167 -2.40 -22.25 -4.92
C THR A 167 -3.52 -21.74 -5.83
N ASP A 168 -4.10 -22.62 -6.65
CA ASP A 168 -5.22 -22.25 -7.52
C ASP A 168 -6.42 -21.69 -6.72
N ASP A 169 -6.68 -22.23 -5.53
CA ASP A 169 -7.74 -21.78 -4.62
C ASP A 169 -7.48 -20.37 -4.07
N GLU A 170 -6.23 -20.00 -3.79
CA GLU A 170 -5.86 -18.65 -3.36
C GLU A 170 -6.08 -17.64 -4.49
N ILE A 171 -5.69 -17.98 -5.72
CA ILE A 171 -5.90 -17.10 -6.88
C ILE A 171 -7.40 -16.95 -7.19
N ASP A 172 -8.16 -18.04 -7.10
CA ASP A 172 -9.60 -18.05 -7.37
C ASP A 172 -10.38 -17.14 -6.43
N GLN A 173 -9.91 -16.94 -5.18
CA GLN A 173 -10.50 -15.97 -4.25
C GLN A 173 -10.43 -14.53 -4.75
N PHE A 174 -9.42 -14.21 -5.57
CA PHE A 174 -9.21 -12.87 -6.12
C PHE A 174 -9.87 -12.68 -7.48
N LEU A 175 -10.30 -13.76 -8.13
CA LEU A 175 -10.92 -13.75 -9.45
C LEU A 175 -12.46 -13.74 -9.38
N PRO A 176 -13.13 -13.08 -10.34
CA PRO A 176 -14.56 -13.27 -10.59
C PRO A 176 -14.92 -14.73 -10.83
N LYS A 177 -16.12 -15.16 -10.42
CA LYS A 177 -16.57 -16.56 -10.52
C LYS A 177 -16.31 -17.23 -11.89
N PRO A 178 -16.56 -16.57 -13.05
CA PRO A 178 -16.35 -17.19 -14.36
C PRO A 178 -14.88 -17.50 -14.68
N LEU A 179 -13.93 -16.82 -14.04
CA LEU A 179 -12.49 -16.98 -14.29
C LEU A 179 -11.81 -17.95 -13.30
N ARG A 180 -12.60 -18.58 -12.41
CA ARG A 180 -12.11 -19.53 -11.41
C ARG A 180 -11.97 -20.92 -12.01
N LYS A 181 -10.92 -21.66 -11.65
CA LYS A 181 -10.75 -23.05 -12.08
C LYS A 181 -11.80 -23.98 -11.46
N GLY A 182 -12.21 -23.71 -10.22
CA GLY A 182 -13.25 -24.49 -9.53
C GLY A 182 -14.69 -24.16 -9.92
N GLY A 183 -14.91 -23.21 -10.83
CA GLY A 183 -16.24 -22.70 -11.19
C GLY A 183 -16.94 -23.50 -12.28
N LYS A 184 -17.45 -24.69 -11.94
CA LYS A 184 -18.71 -25.18 -12.52
C LYS A 184 -19.83 -24.95 -11.52
#